data_AF-A0A7C4ZXG1-F1
#
_entry.id   AF-A0A7C4ZXG1-F1
#
_cell.length_a   1.000
_cell.length_b   1.000
_cell.length_c   1.000
_cell.angle_alpha   90.00
_cell.angle_beta   90.00
_cell.angle_gamma   90.00
#
_symmetry.space_group_name_H-M   'P 1'
#
loop_
_entity.id
_entity.type
_entity.pdbx_description
1 polymer ?
#
loop_
_entity_poly.entity_id
_entity_poly.type
_entity_poly.pdbx_seq_one_letter_code
_entity_poly.pdbx_strand_id
1 'polypeptide(L)'
;MKKIVNFISLISLLALLVMLLPAPALAQDDVVCESDVVVQADDWLSKLADKFYGDPLAFQAIADATNAKNAADSSYAKIDNVNIIEVGWKLCIPGAGEAQASLSEDRPVMVSILNKEMTKAEIAEAIAAEGSVVVGNWTYTANDELVNQFQQYVKATYGVDVTLTYEGSQSPSVYLTNLYAAQKAGSAAPYDVLAIEENYWADAMKQDAVAEFLPSGLVPNQALVSQKFQRVPTAIAFQATAFPAIVYSKSRAGEITKIADLADPRFKGRITLPLPGDITAGGFLVTVATELGKDYKDPQQMVETVDWVVDNIGPNVLKYTTDSAEMQQLLRSGAVDAVGFWNSLARLEYLGGNDDAALLIPPTGVYPANGYLWIPKGAPHPVLAQIFINWRLSPEVQFPNNWGIENGPWAELQEGFLGPGYGEDLIPAWIKDNYYEFYPTSQQIDELFLPLDWEAYNAGFDTWMNHYAERLGQ
;
A
#
# COMPACT_ATOMS: atom_id res chain seq x y z
N MET A 1 -24.55 78.29 -13.18
CA MET A 1 -24.21 77.08 -13.96
C MET A 1 -22.70 76.81 -14.07
N LYS A 2 -21.82 77.81 -14.33
CA LYS A 2 -20.35 77.58 -14.42
C LYS A 2 -19.63 77.13 -13.13
N LYS A 3 -20.14 77.43 -11.93
CA LYS A 3 -19.51 77.02 -10.65
C LYS A 3 -19.84 75.59 -10.20
N ILE A 4 -20.90 74.99 -10.72
CA ILE A 4 -21.33 73.62 -10.35
C ILE A 4 -20.62 72.57 -11.24
N VAL A 5 -20.29 72.91 -12.49
CA VAL A 5 -19.57 72.02 -13.41
C VAL A 5 -18.10 71.80 -12.99
N ASN A 6 -17.44 72.82 -12.42
CA ASN A 6 -16.05 72.68 -11.95
C ASN A 6 -15.92 71.84 -10.68
N PHE A 7 -16.97 71.72 -9.88
CA PHE A 7 -16.92 70.92 -8.64
C PHE A 7 -17.11 69.43 -8.93
N ILE A 8 -17.90 69.09 -9.94
CA ILE A 8 -18.12 67.69 -10.37
C ILE A 8 -16.89 67.16 -11.12
N SER A 9 -16.23 67.96 -11.98
CA SER A 9 -14.99 67.53 -12.65
C SER A 9 -13.80 67.30 -11.72
N LEU A 10 -13.73 68.00 -10.57
CA LEU A 10 -12.64 67.80 -9.61
C LEU A 10 -12.82 66.54 -8.76
N ILE A 11 -14.07 66.16 -8.46
CA ILE A 11 -14.40 64.93 -7.73
C ILE A 11 -14.22 63.70 -8.63
N SER A 12 -14.54 63.80 -9.93
CA SER A 12 -14.31 62.72 -10.90
C SER A 12 -12.83 62.46 -11.18
N LEU A 13 -11.97 63.50 -11.15
CA LEU A 13 -10.52 63.32 -11.27
C LEU A 13 -9.87 62.77 -10.00
N LEU A 14 -10.40 63.10 -8.81
CA LEU A 14 -9.91 62.57 -7.55
C LEU A 14 -10.32 61.10 -7.35
N ALA A 15 -11.49 60.68 -7.84
CA ALA A 15 -11.93 59.28 -7.81
C ALA A 15 -11.15 58.38 -8.79
N LEU A 16 -10.64 58.92 -9.90
CA LEU A 16 -9.85 58.16 -10.88
C LEU A 16 -8.37 58.00 -10.46
N LEU A 17 -7.85 58.89 -9.61
CA LEU A 17 -6.47 58.81 -9.10
C LEU A 17 -6.31 57.82 -7.94
N VAL A 18 -7.40 57.43 -7.27
CA VAL A 18 -7.38 56.44 -6.18
C VAL A 18 -7.36 54.98 -6.70
N MET A 19 -7.68 54.75 -7.97
CA MET A 19 -7.59 53.42 -8.62
C MET A 19 -6.20 53.09 -9.19
N LEU A 20 -5.23 54.01 -9.06
CA LEU A 20 -3.83 53.84 -9.52
C LEU A 20 -2.83 53.69 -8.37
N LEU A 21 -3.32 53.57 -7.13
CA LEU A 21 -2.46 53.10 -6.05
C LEU A 21 -2.20 51.61 -6.29
N PRO A 22 -0.93 51.14 -6.28
CA PRO A 22 -0.68 49.72 -6.21
C PRO A 22 -1.50 49.17 -5.03
N ALA A 23 -2.23 48.08 -5.27
CA ALA A 23 -2.85 47.34 -4.18
C ALA A 23 -1.76 47.19 -3.10
N PRO A 24 -2.07 47.41 -1.80
CA PRO A 24 -1.12 47.05 -0.77
C PRO A 24 -0.77 45.60 -1.04
N ALA A 25 0.47 45.36 -1.48
CA ALA A 25 1.05 44.05 -1.37
C ALA A 25 0.84 43.73 0.10
N LEU A 26 -0.01 42.74 0.38
CA LEU A 26 0.02 42.10 1.68
C LEU A 26 1.49 41.76 1.86
N ALA A 27 2.15 42.48 2.77
CA ALA A 27 3.49 42.12 3.17
C ALA A 27 3.34 40.69 3.67
N GLN A 28 3.77 39.73 2.85
CA GLN A 28 4.18 38.44 3.40
C GLN A 28 5.26 38.83 4.40
N ASP A 29 4.96 38.66 5.69
CA ASP A 29 5.95 38.84 6.73
C ASP A 29 7.22 38.10 6.29
N ASP A 30 8.36 38.79 6.32
CA ASP A 30 9.64 38.18 5.98
C ASP A 30 9.79 36.91 6.82
N VAL A 31 9.80 35.72 6.18
CA VAL A 31 9.94 34.44 6.87
C VAL A 31 11.13 34.54 7.82
N VAL A 32 10.93 34.41 9.13
CA VAL A 32 12.04 34.51 10.10
C VAL A 32 12.51 33.10 10.41
N CYS A 33 13.77 32.79 10.06
CA CYS A 33 14.38 31.55 10.52
C CYS A 33 14.69 31.69 12.01
N GLU A 34 13.98 30.94 12.85
CA GLU A 34 14.29 30.86 14.27
C GLU A 34 15.62 30.11 14.48
N SER A 35 15.92 29.15 13.60
CA SER A 35 17.23 28.51 13.53
C SER A 35 17.64 28.21 12.09
N ASP A 36 18.94 28.27 11.83
CA ASP A 36 19.55 27.74 10.62
C ASP A 36 20.11 26.34 10.91
N VAL A 37 19.81 25.37 10.04
CA VAL A 37 20.31 23.99 10.18
C VAL A 37 21.11 23.62 8.95
N VAL A 38 22.28 23.02 9.14
CA VAL A 38 23.04 22.39 8.05
C VAL A 38 22.80 20.89 8.11
N VAL A 39 22.23 20.34 7.03
CA VAL A 39 21.90 18.91 6.91
C VAL A 39 23.14 18.05 7.17
N GLN A 40 23.02 17.10 8.08
CA GLN A 40 24.06 16.10 8.37
C GLN A 40 23.72 14.75 7.72
N ALA A 41 24.66 13.81 7.76
CA ALA A 41 24.36 12.42 7.45
C ALA A 41 23.23 11.92 8.36
N ASP A 42 22.32 11.12 7.80
CA ASP A 42 21.13 10.56 8.47
C ASP A 42 20.05 11.59 8.85
N ASP A 43 20.06 12.80 8.28
CA ASP A 43 18.94 13.74 8.41
C ASP A 43 17.94 13.59 7.27
N TRP A 44 16.66 13.76 7.60
CA TRP A 44 15.55 13.95 6.66
C TRP A 44 14.56 14.95 7.27
N LEU A 45 13.75 15.60 6.44
CA LEU A 45 12.94 16.75 6.89
C LEU A 45 11.97 16.39 8.03
N SER A 46 11.36 15.21 8.04
CA SER A 46 10.46 14.81 9.14
C SER A 46 11.19 14.52 10.45
N LYS A 47 12.44 14.03 10.43
CA LYS A 47 13.27 13.92 11.63
C LYS A 47 13.63 15.29 12.20
N LEU A 48 13.91 16.26 11.32
CA LEU A 48 14.16 17.63 11.74
C LEU A 48 12.87 18.26 12.29
N ALA A 49 11.73 18.05 11.65
CA ALA A 49 10.44 18.52 12.12
C ALA A 49 10.08 17.95 13.50
N ASP A 50 10.27 16.65 13.71
CA ASP A 50 10.10 16.02 15.02
C ASP A 50 11.05 16.62 16.07
N LYS A 51 12.32 16.81 15.70
CA LYS A 51 13.32 17.41 16.59
C LYS A 51 12.98 18.85 17.01
N PHE A 52 12.48 19.69 16.11
CA PHE A 52 12.24 21.11 16.38
C PHE A 52 10.81 21.43 16.84
N TYR A 53 9.84 20.60 16.47
CA TYR A 53 8.42 20.85 16.71
C TYR A 53 7.73 19.77 17.52
N GLY A 54 8.35 18.60 17.71
CA GLY A 54 7.69 17.41 18.26
C GLY A 54 6.58 16.86 17.35
N ASP A 55 6.60 17.26 16.08
CA ASP A 55 5.64 16.85 15.06
C ASP A 55 6.39 16.53 13.75
N PRO A 56 6.59 15.24 13.42
CA PRO A 56 7.27 14.85 12.19
C PRO A 56 6.52 15.31 10.93
N LEU A 57 5.22 15.58 10.99
CA LEU A 57 4.40 16.03 9.85
C LEU A 57 4.62 17.51 9.51
N ALA A 58 5.27 18.28 10.41
CA ALA A 58 5.65 19.67 10.16
C ALA A 58 6.83 19.83 9.18
N PHE A 59 7.29 18.75 8.54
CA PHE A 59 8.43 18.77 7.61
C PHE A 59 8.23 19.73 6.43
N GLN A 60 6.99 19.91 5.98
CA GLN A 60 6.66 20.83 4.90
C GLN A 60 6.92 22.29 5.29
N ALA A 61 6.75 22.64 6.57
CA ALA A 61 7.08 23.96 7.10
C ALA A 61 8.54 24.33 6.84
N ILE A 62 9.44 23.37 7.07
CA ILE A 62 10.88 23.54 6.89
C ILE A 62 11.19 23.71 5.40
N ALA A 63 10.59 22.91 4.53
CA ALA A 63 10.79 23.00 3.09
C ALA A 63 10.35 24.37 2.54
N ASP A 64 9.15 24.82 2.91
CA ASP A 64 8.57 26.07 2.43
C ASP A 64 9.35 27.27 2.94
N ALA A 65 9.71 27.30 4.22
CA ALA A 65 10.51 28.38 4.79
C ALA A 65 11.90 28.45 4.17
N THR A 66 12.51 27.29 3.91
CA THR A 66 13.81 27.20 3.24
C THR A 66 13.74 27.73 1.80
N ASN A 67 12.71 27.36 1.04
CA ASN A 67 12.50 27.85 -0.33
C ASN A 67 12.16 29.35 -0.38
N ALA A 68 11.34 29.84 0.55
CA ALA A 68 11.05 31.26 0.69
C ALA A 68 12.31 32.06 1.02
N LYS A 69 13.19 31.53 1.87
CA LYS A 69 14.50 32.13 2.11
C LYS A 69 15.43 32.03 0.92
N ASN A 70 15.47 30.92 0.20
CA ASN A 70 16.29 30.77 -1.00
C ASN A 70 16.00 31.87 -2.04
N ALA A 71 14.73 32.28 -2.18
CA ALA A 71 14.34 33.35 -3.09
C ALA A 71 14.96 34.72 -2.75
N ALA A 72 15.30 34.96 -1.48
CA ALA A 72 15.94 36.20 -1.00
C ALA A 72 17.45 36.04 -0.72
N ASP A 73 17.89 34.83 -0.36
CA ASP A 73 19.25 34.45 0.02
C ASP A 73 19.55 33.05 -0.52
N SER A 74 20.32 33.00 -1.62
CA SER A 74 20.67 31.76 -2.31
C SER A 74 21.62 30.84 -1.53
N SER A 75 22.03 31.20 -0.30
CA SER A 75 22.78 30.30 0.58
C SER A 75 21.91 29.22 1.21
N TYR A 76 20.59 29.42 1.28
CA TYR A 76 19.63 28.38 1.64
C TYR A 76 19.41 27.43 0.47
N ALA A 77 19.11 26.17 0.75
CA ALA A 77 18.85 25.20 -0.29
C ALA A 77 17.56 25.52 -1.07
N LYS A 78 17.52 25.13 -2.34
CA LYS A 78 16.26 25.05 -3.08
C LYS A 78 15.79 23.60 -3.01
N ILE A 79 14.71 23.36 -2.28
CA ILE A 79 14.12 22.04 -2.09
C ILE A 79 13.04 21.84 -3.15
N ASP A 80 13.40 21.18 -4.25
CA ASP A 80 12.46 20.79 -5.30
C ASP A 80 11.71 19.48 -4.96
N ASN A 81 12.26 18.66 -4.06
CA ASN A 81 11.65 17.42 -3.58
C ASN A 81 11.88 17.25 -2.07
N VAL A 82 10.83 17.28 -1.27
CA VAL A 82 10.88 17.19 0.19
C VAL A 82 11.42 15.86 0.73
N ASN A 83 11.46 14.81 -0.10
CA ASN A 83 12.05 13.52 0.25
C ASN A 83 13.58 13.47 0.05
N ILE A 84 14.18 14.52 -0.51
CA ILE A 84 15.60 14.58 -0.83
C ILE A 84 16.18 15.86 -0.25
N ILE A 85 17.06 15.70 0.74
CA ILE A 85 17.96 16.75 1.22
C ILE A 85 19.39 16.22 1.19
N GLU A 86 20.35 17.07 0.83
CA GLU A 86 21.75 16.66 0.74
C GLU A 86 22.56 17.19 1.91
N VAL A 87 23.54 16.41 2.34
CA VAL A 87 24.49 16.82 3.38
C VAL A 87 25.14 18.14 3.00
N GLY A 88 25.12 19.11 3.92
CA GLY A 88 25.64 20.45 3.71
C GLY A 88 24.61 21.49 3.25
N TRP A 89 23.38 21.09 2.92
CA TRP A 89 22.29 22.04 2.63
C TRP A 89 21.96 22.88 3.87
N LYS A 90 21.80 24.19 3.66
CA LYS A 90 21.35 25.11 4.71
C LYS A 90 19.83 25.24 4.64
N LEU A 91 19.17 24.88 5.74
CA LEU A 91 17.72 24.90 5.92
C LEU A 91 17.32 26.02 6.88
N CYS A 92 16.18 26.64 6.60
CA CYS A 92 15.51 27.57 7.49
C CYS A 92 14.52 26.79 8.37
N ILE A 93 14.72 26.81 9.68
CA ILE A 93 13.75 26.30 10.65
C ILE A 93 12.88 27.48 11.08
N PRO A 94 11.63 27.60 10.59
CA PRO A 94 10.72 28.64 11.03
C PRO A 94 10.31 28.41 12.48
N GLY A 95 9.80 29.45 13.14
CA GLY A 95 9.42 29.31 14.54
C GLY A 95 8.22 28.40 14.76
N ALA A 96 8.09 27.80 15.95
CA ALA A 96 7.07 26.77 16.21
C ALA A 96 5.63 27.25 15.94
N GLY A 97 5.33 28.54 16.19
CA GLY A 97 4.04 29.14 15.85
C GLY A 97 3.80 29.30 14.35
N GLU A 98 4.85 29.56 13.57
CA GLU A 98 4.80 29.59 12.10
C GLU A 98 4.74 28.19 11.51
N ALA A 99 5.45 27.22 12.10
CA ALA A 99 5.33 25.81 11.76
C ALA A 99 3.91 25.30 12.05
N GLN A 100 3.32 25.66 13.19
CA GLN A 100 1.91 25.38 13.49
C GLN A 100 0.92 26.13 12.58
N ALA A 101 1.23 27.36 12.16
CA ALA A 101 0.42 28.06 11.17
C ALA A 101 0.55 27.45 9.75
N SER A 102 1.72 26.89 9.44
CA SER A 102 1.98 26.14 8.21
C SER A 102 1.28 24.77 8.20
N LEU A 103 1.00 24.24 9.40
CA LEU A 103 0.15 23.09 9.70
C LEU A 103 -1.33 23.46 9.89
N SER A 104 -1.73 24.72 9.70
CA SER A 104 -3.14 25.09 9.82
C SER A 104 -3.97 24.24 8.85
N GLU A 105 -5.10 23.71 9.32
CA GLU A 105 -6.01 22.86 8.54
C GLU A 105 -6.48 23.52 7.23
N ASP A 106 -6.27 24.82 7.06
CA ASP A 106 -6.71 25.62 5.92
C ASP A 106 -5.65 25.80 4.81
N ARG A 107 -4.40 25.36 5.01
CA ARG A 107 -3.38 25.48 3.95
C ARG A 107 -3.71 24.53 2.78
N PRO A 108 -3.61 24.99 1.51
CA PRO A 108 -3.71 24.11 0.37
C PRO A 108 -2.66 23.00 0.39
N VAL A 109 -3.07 21.78 0.05
CA VAL A 109 -2.17 20.65 -0.17
C VAL A 109 -2.17 20.24 -1.63
N MET A 110 -1.05 19.73 -2.13
CA MET A 110 -0.96 19.23 -3.50
C MET A 110 -1.75 17.92 -3.65
N VAL A 111 -2.83 17.96 -4.43
CA VAL A 111 -3.62 16.79 -4.83
C VAL A 111 -3.05 16.28 -6.15
N SER A 112 -2.10 15.37 -6.08
CA SER A 112 -1.20 15.05 -7.19
C SER A 112 -1.88 14.49 -8.43
N ILE A 113 -2.90 13.64 -8.26
CA ILE A 113 -3.64 13.10 -9.42
C ILE A 113 -4.41 14.19 -10.20
N LEU A 114 -4.75 15.30 -9.54
CA LEU A 114 -5.38 16.47 -10.16
C LEU A 114 -4.34 17.54 -10.56
N ASN A 115 -3.09 17.37 -10.13
CA ASN A 115 -2.01 18.34 -10.25
C ASN A 115 -2.47 19.75 -9.80
N LYS A 116 -3.15 19.82 -8.66
CA LYS A 116 -3.78 21.03 -8.14
C LYS A 116 -3.55 21.15 -6.63
N GLU A 117 -3.16 22.34 -6.17
CA GLU A 117 -3.21 22.69 -4.75
C GLU A 117 -4.67 22.98 -4.33
N MET A 118 -5.11 22.34 -3.25
CA MET A 118 -6.49 22.45 -2.78
C MET A 118 -6.54 22.64 -1.26
N THR A 119 -7.30 23.64 -0.81
CA THR A 119 -7.65 23.84 0.61
C THR A 119 -8.54 22.71 1.13
N LYS A 120 -8.63 22.54 2.46
CA LYS A 120 -9.57 21.59 3.09
C LYS A 120 -11.02 21.83 2.67
N ALA A 121 -11.42 23.09 2.47
CA ALA A 121 -12.75 23.44 1.97
C ALA A 121 -12.96 22.96 0.52
N GLU A 122 -12.02 23.21 -0.38
CA GLU A 122 -12.09 22.71 -1.76
C GLU A 122 -12.06 21.18 -1.83
N ILE A 123 -11.31 20.53 -0.94
CA ILE A 123 -11.27 19.07 -0.82
C ILE A 123 -12.65 18.56 -0.37
N ALA A 124 -13.27 19.18 0.65
CA ALA A 124 -14.61 18.81 1.10
C ALA A 124 -15.66 19.02 0.00
N GLU A 125 -15.58 20.11 -0.78
CA GLU A 125 -16.45 20.33 -1.95
C GLU A 125 -16.26 19.25 -3.02
N ALA A 126 -15.01 18.86 -3.30
CA ALA A 126 -14.72 17.79 -4.25
C ALA A 126 -15.25 16.42 -3.76
N ILE A 127 -15.05 16.09 -2.49
CA ILE A 127 -15.61 14.88 -1.87
C ILE A 127 -17.14 14.87 -1.99
N ALA A 128 -17.80 16.00 -1.74
CA ALA A 128 -19.25 16.11 -1.86
C ALA A 128 -19.75 15.98 -3.30
N ALA A 129 -18.96 16.46 -4.27
CA ALA A 129 -19.26 16.32 -5.70
C ALA A 129 -19.06 14.88 -6.19
N GLU A 130 -18.04 14.18 -5.69
CA GLU A 130 -17.79 12.77 -6.00
C GLU A 130 -18.84 11.86 -5.35
N GLY A 131 -19.16 12.07 -4.07
CA GLY A 131 -20.24 11.42 -3.31
C GLY A 131 -20.07 9.93 -3.03
N SER A 132 -19.27 9.21 -3.82
CA SER A 132 -19.01 7.79 -3.66
C SER A 132 -17.59 7.41 -4.07
N VAL A 133 -17.15 6.23 -3.64
CA VAL A 133 -15.89 5.61 -4.08
C VAL A 133 -16.11 4.11 -4.22
N VAL A 134 -15.56 3.51 -5.28
CA VAL A 134 -15.64 2.09 -5.59
C VAL A 134 -14.27 1.45 -5.44
N VAL A 135 -14.15 0.50 -4.52
CA VAL A 135 -12.90 -0.22 -4.25
C VAL A 135 -13.07 -1.67 -4.67
N GLY A 136 -12.24 -2.15 -5.59
CA GLY A 136 -12.13 -3.56 -5.92
C GLY A 136 -11.06 -4.25 -5.06
N ASN A 137 -11.45 -5.29 -4.32
CA ASN A 137 -10.54 -6.10 -3.50
C ASN A 137 -11.04 -7.56 -3.39
N TRP A 138 -10.33 -8.38 -2.63
CA TRP A 138 -10.79 -9.65 -2.08
C TRP A 138 -12.03 -9.49 -1.21
N THR A 139 -12.83 -10.55 -1.13
CA THR A 139 -13.89 -10.63 -0.12
C THR A 139 -13.27 -10.97 1.23
N TYR A 140 -13.38 -10.06 2.21
CA TYR A 140 -13.06 -10.34 3.61
C TYR A 140 -14.34 -10.42 4.44
N THR A 141 -14.25 -11.10 5.58
CA THR A 141 -15.36 -11.22 6.53
C THR A 141 -15.75 -9.86 7.14
N ALA A 142 -14.79 -8.94 7.28
CA ALA A 142 -14.98 -7.61 7.87
C ALA A 142 -15.31 -6.49 6.86
N ASN A 143 -15.71 -6.80 5.62
CA ASN A 143 -15.95 -5.79 4.59
C ASN A 143 -17.00 -4.73 5.00
N ASP A 144 -18.09 -5.12 5.63
CA ASP A 144 -19.14 -4.19 6.08
C ASP A 144 -18.61 -3.20 7.13
N GLU A 145 -17.75 -3.67 8.05
CA GLU A 145 -17.15 -2.80 9.06
C GLU A 145 -16.11 -1.86 8.43
N LEU A 146 -15.32 -2.35 7.47
CA LEU A 146 -14.41 -1.50 6.70
C LEU A 146 -15.16 -0.37 5.99
N VAL A 147 -16.31 -0.69 5.35
CA VAL A 147 -17.19 0.31 4.73
C VAL A 147 -17.67 1.33 5.74
N ASN A 148 -18.19 0.87 6.88
CA ASN A 148 -18.68 1.73 7.95
C ASN A 148 -17.60 2.68 8.49
N GLN A 149 -16.41 2.15 8.79
CA GLN A 149 -15.29 2.90 9.36
C GLN A 149 -14.75 3.97 8.40
N PHE A 150 -14.66 3.68 7.11
CA PHE A 150 -14.24 4.69 6.13
C PHE A 150 -15.25 5.84 6.02
N GLN A 151 -16.55 5.53 5.94
CA GLN A 151 -17.59 6.55 5.86
C GLN A 151 -17.61 7.44 7.12
N GLN A 152 -17.43 6.84 8.29
CA GLN A 152 -17.28 7.59 9.55
C GLN A 152 -16.03 8.47 9.54
N TYR A 153 -14.90 7.96 9.04
CA TYR A 153 -13.67 8.73 8.92
C TYR A 153 -13.85 9.95 8.02
N VAL A 154 -14.45 9.80 6.83
CA VAL A 154 -14.70 10.92 5.92
C VAL A 154 -15.64 11.94 6.55
N LYS A 155 -16.71 11.48 7.22
CA LYS A 155 -17.64 12.37 7.91
C LYS A 155 -16.98 13.15 9.04
N ALA A 156 -16.16 12.48 9.85
CA ALA A 156 -15.45 13.10 10.96
C ALA A 156 -14.37 14.09 10.50
N THR A 157 -13.65 13.76 9.43
CA THR A 157 -12.50 14.54 8.95
C THR A 157 -12.90 15.72 8.07
N TYR A 158 -13.90 15.52 7.21
CA TYR A 158 -14.28 16.48 6.17
C TYR A 158 -15.73 17.00 6.30
N GLY A 159 -16.54 16.43 7.19
CA GLY A 159 -17.93 16.85 7.38
C GLY A 159 -18.90 16.35 6.30
N VAL A 160 -18.44 15.57 5.33
CA VAL A 160 -19.20 15.11 4.17
C VAL A 160 -19.62 13.65 4.34
N ASP A 161 -20.87 13.34 4.00
CA ASP A 161 -21.35 11.96 3.92
C ASP A 161 -21.02 11.38 2.54
N VAL A 162 -20.47 10.16 2.51
CA VAL A 162 -20.09 9.47 1.28
C VAL A 162 -20.52 8.02 1.33
N THR A 163 -20.56 7.38 0.15
CA THR A 163 -20.77 5.92 0.03
C THR A 163 -19.48 5.24 -0.39
N LEU A 164 -19.03 4.22 0.35
CA LEU A 164 -18.01 3.30 -0.14
C LEU A 164 -18.68 2.02 -0.65
N THR A 165 -18.54 1.76 -1.94
CA THR A 165 -18.88 0.47 -2.55
C THR A 165 -17.63 -0.40 -2.53
N TYR A 166 -17.60 -1.39 -1.64
CA TYR A 166 -16.51 -2.36 -1.57
C TYR A 166 -16.87 -3.61 -2.37
N GLU A 167 -16.35 -3.69 -3.60
CA GLU A 167 -16.56 -4.85 -4.47
C GLU A 167 -15.53 -5.92 -4.10
N GLY A 168 -16.00 -6.95 -3.39
CA GLY A 168 -15.21 -8.13 -3.03
C GLY A 168 -15.33 -9.24 -4.07
N SER A 169 -14.21 -9.85 -4.46
CA SER A 169 -14.16 -10.99 -5.39
C SER A 169 -13.15 -12.03 -4.91
N GLN A 170 -13.45 -13.31 -5.15
CA GLN A 170 -12.49 -14.40 -5.00
C GLN A 170 -11.70 -14.66 -6.30
N SER A 171 -11.82 -13.78 -7.29
CA SER A 171 -11.13 -13.86 -8.57
C SER A 171 -10.77 -12.44 -9.06
N PRO A 172 -9.70 -11.82 -8.52
CA PRO A 172 -9.36 -10.43 -8.82
C PRO A 172 -9.09 -10.11 -10.30
N SER A 173 -8.79 -11.11 -11.12
CA SER A 173 -8.62 -10.96 -12.57
C SER A 173 -9.84 -10.38 -13.29
N VAL A 174 -11.04 -10.51 -12.69
CA VAL A 174 -12.26 -9.87 -13.21
C VAL A 174 -12.15 -8.34 -13.22
N TYR A 175 -11.45 -7.75 -12.26
CA TYR A 175 -11.27 -6.31 -12.17
C TYR A 175 -10.48 -5.76 -13.35
N LEU A 176 -9.38 -6.43 -13.72
CA LEU A 176 -8.58 -6.04 -14.88
C LEU A 176 -9.34 -6.23 -16.18
N THR A 177 -10.09 -7.33 -16.30
CA THR A 177 -10.95 -7.56 -17.47
C THR A 177 -11.95 -6.42 -17.67
N ASN A 178 -12.63 -6.01 -16.60
CA ASN A 178 -13.59 -4.91 -16.64
C ASN A 178 -12.91 -3.57 -16.91
N LEU A 179 -11.77 -3.31 -16.28
CA LEU A 179 -10.97 -2.09 -16.47
C LEU A 179 -10.53 -1.93 -17.92
N TYR A 180 -9.93 -2.96 -18.52
CA TYR A 180 -9.45 -2.90 -19.90
C TYR A 180 -10.59 -2.81 -20.92
N ALA A 181 -11.74 -3.42 -20.62
CA ALA A 181 -12.94 -3.25 -21.43
C ALA A 181 -13.42 -1.78 -21.42
N ALA A 182 -13.46 -1.14 -20.25
CA ALA A 182 -13.83 0.26 -20.11
C ALA A 182 -12.83 1.20 -20.81
N GLN A 183 -11.52 0.96 -20.62
CA GLN A 183 -10.45 1.72 -21.27
C GLN A 183 -10.57 1.64 -22.81
N LYS A 184 -10.77 0.43 -23.36
CA LYS A 184 -10.97 0.23 -24.80
C LYS A 184 -12.22 0.92 -25.32
N ALA A 185 -13.26 1.03 -24.51
CA ALA A 185 -14.49 1.74 -24.83
C ALA A 185 -14.39 3.27 -24.65
N GLY A 186 -13.28 3.79 -24.11
CA GLY A 186 -13.14 5.21 -23.76
C GLY A 186 -14.11 5.66 -22.67
N SER A 187 -14.58 4.71 -21.84
CA SER A 187 -15.47 4.97 -20.69
C SER A 187 -14.66 5.21 -19.41
N ALA A 188 -15.29 5.77 -18.39
CA ALA A 188 -14.68 5.89 -17.06
C ALA A 188 -14.30 4.50 -16.52
N ALA A 189 -13.26 4.45 -15.69
CA ALA A 189 -12.89 3.21 -15.03
C ALA A 189 -14.04 2.74 -14.11
N PRO A 190 -14.30 1.41 -14.04
CA PRO A 190 -15.34 0.87 -13.18
C PRO A 190 -14.98 0.93 -11.68
N TYR A 191 -13.72 1.20 -11.35
CA TYR A 191 -13.17 1.24 -9.99
C TYR A 191 -12.39 2.54 -9.78
N ASP A 192 -12.41 3.04 -8.55
CA ASP A 192 -11.60 4.18 -8.12
C ASP A 192 -10.29 3.73 -7.48
N VAL A 193 -10.31 2.64 -6.73
CA VAL A 193 -9.11 2.02 -6.16
C VAL A 193 -9.16 0.52 -6.40
N LEU A 194 -8.03 -0.04 -6.82
CA LEU A 194 -7.79 -1.47 -6.78
C LEU A 194 -6.82 -1.77 -5.65
N ALA A 195 -7.24 -2.66 -4.75
CA ALA A 195 -6.53 -3.05 -3.54
C ALA A 195 -6.12 -4.52 -3.63
N ILE A 196 -5.44 -4.90 -4.69
CA ILE A 196 -5.15 -6.30 -5.06
C ILE A 196 -3.65 -6.50 -5.28
N GLU A 197 -3.21 -7.73 -5.46
CA GLU A 197 -1.81 -8.13 -5.49
C GLU A 197 -0.98 -7.37 -6.54
N GLU A 198 0.32 -7.19 -6.22
CA GLU A 198 1.27 -6.42 -7.03
C GLU A 198 1.35 -6.88 -8.50
N ASN A 199 1.11 -8.17 -8.78
CA ASN A 199 1.11 -8.69 -10.14
C ASN A 199 0.02 -8.06 -11.01
N TYR A 200 -1.14 -7.73 -10.44
CA TYR A 200 -2.23 -7.07 -11.16
C TYR A 200 -1.90 -5.60 -11.44
N TRP A 201 -1.25 -4.92 -10.49
CA TRP A 201 -0.69 -3.58 -10.74
C TRP A 201 0.35 -3.62 -11.86
N ALA A 202 1.27 -4.61 -11.84
CA ALA A 202 2.31 -4.75 -12.85
C ALA A 202 1.74 -5.02 -14.25
N ASP A 203 0.66 -5.81 -14.36
CA ASP A 203 -0.07 -6.00 -15.62
C ASP A 203 -0.76 -4.70 -16.08
N ALA A 204 -1.44 -4.00 -15.17
CA ALA A 204 -2.11 -2.74 -15.47
C ALA A 204 -1.12 -1.64 -15.92
N MET A 205 0.10 -1.62 -15.38
CA MET A 205 1.17 -0.72 -15.83
C MET A 205 1.54 -0.97 -17.29
N LYS A 206 1.59 -2.24 -17.75
CA LYS A 206 1.87 -2.59 -19.15
C LYS A 206 0.76 -2.12 -20.10
N GLN A 207 -0.48 -2.06 -19.62
CA GLN A 207 -1.64 -1.56 -20.37
C GLN A 207 -1.83 -0.04 -20.27
N ASP A 208 -0.88 0.68 -19.65
CA ASP A 208 -0.98 2.12 -19.39
C ASP A 208 -2.26 2.49 -18.60
N ALA A 209 -2.73 1.59 -17.73
CA ALA A 209 -4.03 1.68 -17.07
C ALA A 209 -3.97 2.25 -15.64
N VAL A 210 -2.79 2.61 -15.13
CA VAL A 210 -2.59 3.09 -13.74
C VAL A 210 -2.29 4.59 -13.72
N ALA A 211 -2.91 5.33 -12.81
CA ALA A 211 -2.69 6.76 -12.61
C ALA A 211 -1.50 7.02 -11.68
N GLU A 212 -0.80 8.13 -11.91
CA GLU A 212 0.19 8.66 -10.98
C GLU A 212 -0.54 9.47 -9.89
N PHE A 213 -0.31 9.15 -8.62
CA PHE A 213 -0.96 9.83 -7.50
C PHE A 213 -0.04 10.06 -6.29
N LEU A 214 1.16 9.48 -6.28
CA LEU A 214 2.14 9.64 -5.19
C LEU A 214 3.37 10.44 -5.64
N PRO A 215 4.02 11.20 -4.73
CA PRO A 215 3.51 11.57 -3.41
C PRO A 215 2.29 12.49 -3.54
N SER A 216 1.41 12.51 -2.54
CA SER A 216 0.24 13.43 -2.52
C SER A 216 -0.04 13.92 -1.12
N GLY A 217 -0.47 15.17 -1.01
CA GLY A 217 -0.89 15.76 0.25
C GLY A 217 -2.17 15.14 0.83
N LEU A 218 -2.93 14.38 0.02
CA LEU A 218 -4.04 13.56 0.51
C LEU A 218 -3.60 12.20 1.05
N VAL A 219 -2.33 11.81 0.88
CA VAL A 219 -1.77 10.51 1.31
C VAL A 219 -0.57 10.66 2.25
N PRO A 220 -0.67 11.45 3.34
CA PRO A 220 0.44 11.61 4.30
C PRO A 220 0.89 10.28 4.95
N ASN A 221 0.00 9.30 5.12
CA ASN A 221 0.34 7.98 5.69
C ASN A 221 1.29 7.15 4.79
N GLN A 222 1.56 7.60 3.56
CA GLN A 222 2.67 7.07 2.75
C GLN A 222 3.99 7.05 3.54
N ALA A 223 4.23 8.04 4.40
CA ALA A 223 5.45 8.15 5.18
C ALA A 223 5.63 7.04 6.23
N LEU A 224 4.56 6.32 6.59
CA LEU A 224 4.61 5.21 7.55
C LEU A 224 5.14 3.91 6.91
N VAL A 225 5.05 3.81 5.58
CA VAL A 225 5.35 2.60 4.81
C VAL A 225 6.81 2.62 4.34
N SER A 226 7.55 1.54 4.58
CA SER A 226 8.93 1.39 4.12
C SER A 226 9.03 1.51 2.59
N GLN A 227 10.12 2.11 2.09
CA GLN A 227 10.33 2.34 0.66
C GLN A 227 10.19 1.08 -0.19
N LYS A 228 10.58 -0.09 0.33
CA LYS A 228 10.49 -1.39 -0.38
C LYS A 228 9.05 -1.79 -0.74
N PHE A 229 8.06 -1.26 -0.02
CA PHE A 229 6.64 -1.49 -0.24
C PHE A 229 5.96 -0.37 -1.03
N GLN A 230 6.73 0.58 -1.56
CA GLN A 230 6.21 1.65 -2.39
C GLN A 230 6.61 1.45 -3.86
N ARG A 231 5.73 1.86 -4.77
CA ARG A 231 5.96 1.94 -6.22
C ARG A 231 5.61 3.34 -6.70
N VAL A 232 6.28 4.34 -6.12
CA VAL A 232 6.06 5.75 -6.47
C VAL A 232 6.40 5.94 -7.96
N PRO A 233 5.54 6.62 -8.75
CA PRO A 233 4.39 7.43 -8.32
C PRO A 233 3.00 6.74 -8.34
N THR A 234 2.91 5.43 -8.55
CA THR A 234 1.66 4.77 -8.99
C THR A 234 1.03 3.78 -8.02
N ALA A 235 1.74 3.27 -7.02
CA ALA A 235 1.15 2.34 -6.05
C ALA A 235 1.89 2.29 -4.70
N ILE A 236 1.21 1.71 -3.70
CA ILE A 236 1.75 1.49 -2.34
C ILE A 236 1.12 0.23 -1.72
N ALA A 237 1.92 -0.60 -1.04
CA ALA A 237 1.41 -1.82 -0.42
C ALA A 237 0.53 -1.49 0.80
N PHE A 238 -0.51 -2.29 1.00
CA PHE A 238 -1.30 -2.31 2.24
C PHE A 238 -1.15 -3.62 3.02
N GLN A 239 -0.38 -4.57 2.48
CA GLN A 239 0.00 -5.83 3.10
C GLN A 239 1.53 -5.95 3.03
N ALA A 240 2.16 -6.44 4.11
CA ALA A 240 3.61 -6.65 4.16
C ALA A 240 4.00 -8.12 3.95
N THR A 241 3.12 -9.05 4.32
CA THR A 241 3.45 -10.47 4.43
C THR A 241 2.41 -11.39 3.80
N ALA A 242 1.84 -11.06 2.64
CA ALA A 242 1.02 -12.00 1.87
C ALA A 242 1.90 -12.77 0.89
N PHE A 243 2.09 -14.07 1.14
CA PHE A 243 2.94 -14.92 0.31
C PHE A 243 2.47 -16.37 0.27
N PRO A 244 2.72 -17.08 -0.84
CA PRO A 244 2.50 -18.52 -0.89
C PRO A 244 3.49 -19.25 0.03
N ALA A 245 2.98 -20.12 0.89
CA ALA A 245 3.71 -20.79 1.94
C ALA A 245 3.27 -22.25 2.10
N ILE A 246 4.01 -22.98 2.93
CA ILE A 246 3.59 -24.27 3.45
C ILE A 246 3.10 -24.06 4.89
N VAL A 247 1.85 -24.44 5.15
CA VAL A 247 1.29 -24.54 6.50
C VAL A 247 1.26 -26.02 6.88
N TYR A 248 1.83 -26.37 8.02
CA TYR A 248 2.03 -27.76 8.40
C TYR A 248 1.69 -28.02 9.87
N SER A 249 1.47 -29.29 10.20
CA SER A 249 1.28 -29.78 11.57
C SER A 249 2.65 -29.98 12.23
N LYS A 250 2.95 -29.24 13.31
CA LYS A 250 4.21 -29.35 14.06
C LYS A 250 4.46 -30.78 14.54
N SER A 251 3.42 -31.43 15.07
CA SER A 251 3.51 -32.79 15.60
C SER A 251 3.71 -33.88 14.54
N ARG A 252 3.35 -33.63 13.28
CA ARG A 252 3.40 -34.64 12.20
C ARG A 252 4.41 -34.35 11.09
N ALA A 253 4.84 -33.09 10.97
CA ALA A 253 5.71 -32.60 9.90
C ALA A 253 6.72 -31.54 10.38
N GLY A 254 7.06 -31.52 11.67
CA GLY A 254 8.00 -30.56 12.27
C GLY A 254 9.43 -30.60 11.73
N GLU A 255 9.77 -31.63 10.96
CA GLU A 255 11.05 -31.75 10.25
C GLU A 255 11.16 -30.91 8.98
N ILE A 256 10.06 -30.34 8.46
CA ILE A 256 10.09 -29.52 7.25
C ILE A 256 10.82 -28.20 7.56
N THR A 257 11.89 -27.94 6.82
CA THR A 257 12.70 -26.71 6.94
C THR A 257 12.73 -25.89 5.64
N LYS A 258 12.29 -26.50 4.54
CA LYS A 258 12.21 -25.90 3.20
C LYS A 258 11.16 -26.65 2.37
N ILE A 259 10.70 -26.06 1.27
CA ILE A 259 9.61 -26.65 0.46
C ILE A 259 10.03 -27.99 -0.16
N ALA A 260 11.28 -28.12 -0.58
CA ALA A 260 11.82 -29.35 -1.16
C ALA A 260 11.75 -30.56 -0.21
N ASP A 261 11.63 -30.36 1.11
CA ASP A 261 11.48 -31.46 2.08
C ASP A 261 10.14 -32.20 1.90
N LEU A 262 9.14 -31.60 1.22
CA LEU A 262 7.88 -32.26 0.86
C LEU A 262 8.06 -33.45 -0.09
N ALA A 263 9.24 -33.63 -0.68
CA ALA A 263 9.58 -34.80 -1.49
C ALA A 263 9.87 -36.06 -0.63
N ASP A 264 9.99 -35.95 0.69
CA ASP A 264 10.22 -37.11 1.55
C ASP A 264 9.05 -38.11 1.43
N PRO A 265 9.30 -39.40 1.10
CA PRO A 265 8.26 -40.41 0.91
C PRO A 265 7.34 -40.64 2.11
N ARG A 266 7.71 -40.17 3.32
CA ARG A 266 6.80 -40.18 4.49
C ARG A 266 5.52 -39.40 4.24
N PHE A 267 5.56 -38.39 3.37
CA PHE A 267 4.43 -37.55 3.04
C PHE A 267 3.52 -38.16 1.96
N LYS A 268 3.66 -39.44 1.63
CA LYS A 268 2.86 -40.10 0.59
C LYS A 268 1.35 -39.96 0.83
N GLY A 269 0.68 -39.17 -0.02
CA GLY A 269 -0.75 -38.87 0.10
C GLY A 269 -1.10 -38.00 1.32
N ARG A 270 -0.15 -37.19 1.79
CA ARG A 270 -0.26 -36.38 3.02
C ARG A 270 -0.14 -34.88 2.79
N ILE A 271 -0.13 -34.41 1.54
CA ILE A 271 0.01 -32.97 1.26
C ILE A 271 -1.04 -32.46 0.28
N THR A 272 -1.33 -31.17 0.33
CA THR A 272 -2.01 -30.47 -0.78
C THR A 272 -1.08 -29.46 -1.43
N LEU A 273 -1.26 -29.23 -2.72
CA LEU A 273 -0.55 -28.17 -3.46
C LEU A 273 -1.55 -27.30 -4.25
N PRO A 274 -1.21 -26.05 -4.57
CA PRO A 274 -2.07 -25.19 -5.39
C PRO A 274 -2.25 -25.68 -6.83
N LEU A 275 -3.37 -25.30 -7.44
CA LEU A 275 -3.70 -25.60 -8.83
C LEU A 275 -2.88 -24.74 -9.82
N PRO A 276 -2.56 -25.26 -11.02
CA PRO A 276 -1.98 -24.48 -12.09
C PRO A 276 -2.80 -23.22 -12.40
N GLY A 277 -2.12 -22.14 -12.77
CA GLY A 277 -2.74 -20.85 -13.09
C GLY A 277 -3.06 -19.96 -11.88
N ASP A 278 -3.06 -20.50 -10.67
CA ASP A 278 -3.24 -19.71 -9.45
C ASP A 278 -1.94 -18.98 -9.04
N ILE A 279 -2.04 -17.77 -8.49
CA ILE A 279 -0.88 -17.01 -8.03
C ILE A 279 -0.12 -17.73 -6.92
N THR A 280 -0.80 -18.51 -6.08
CA THR A 280 -0.16 -19.32 -5.03
C THR A 280 0.65 -20.47 -5.60
N ALA A 281 0.23 -21.10 -6.71
CA ALA A 281 1.05 -22.07 -7.44
C ALA A 281 2.31 -21.40 -8.01
N GLY A 282 2.15 -20.19 -8.55
CA GLY A 282 3.26 -19.45 -9.13
C GLY A 282 4.34 -19.09 -8.12
N GLY A 283 3.97 -18.46 -7.00
CA GLY A 283 4.95 -18.12 -5.96
C GLY A 283 5.53 -19.36 -5.25
N PHE A 284 4.76 -20.44 -5.12
CA PHE A 284 5.28 -21.74 -4.68
C PHE A 284 6.39 -22.24 -5.61
N LEU A 285 6.16 -22.26 -6.93
CA LEU A 285 7.14 -22.73 -7.91
C LEU A 285 8.38 -21.84 -7.98
N VAL A 286 8.22 -20.52 -7.88
CA VAL A 286 9.36 -19.59 -7.82
C VAL A 286 10.24 -19.90 -6.60
N THR A 287 9.62 -20.14 -5.44
CA THR A 287 10.37 -20.49 -4.22
C THR A 287 11.11 -21.81 -4.37
N VAL A 288 10.47 -22.84 -4.95
CA VAL A 288 11.13 -24.13 -5.24
C VAL A 288 12.27 -23.95 -6.25
N ALA A 289 12.10 -23.14 -7.29
CA ALA A 289 13.16 -22.86 -8.25
C ALA A 289 14.41 -22.32 -7.53
N THR A 290 14.23 -21.35 -6.63
CA THR A 290 15.33 -20.79 -5.82
C THR A 290 15.98 -21.85 -4.93
N GLU A 291 15.20 -22.72 -4.27
CA GLU A 291 15.74 -23.84 -3.47
C GLU A 291 16.55 -24.85 -4.30
N LEU A 292 16.21 -25.02 -5.57
CA LEU A 292 16.92 -25.87 -6.54
C LEU A 292 18.10 -25.16 -7.22
N GLY A 293 18.36 -23.88 -6.90
CA GLY A 293 19.41 -23.08 -7.54
C GLY A 293 19.09 -22.70 -8.99
N LYS A 294 17.81 -22.68 -9.37
CA LYS A 294 17.31 -22.30 -10.68
C LYS A 294 16.91 -20.82 -10.71
N ASP A 295 17.01 -20.22 -11.88
CA ASP A 295 16.57 -18.84 -12.11
C ASP A 295 15.12 -18.82 -12.61
N TYR A 296 14.21 -18.27 -11.80
CA TYR A 296 12.79 -18.18 -12.16
C TYR A 296 12.52 -17.27 -13.37
N LYS A 297 13.49 -16.42 -13.75
CA LYS A 297 13.39 -15.55 -14.92
C LYS A 297 13.58 -16.30 -16.23
N ASP A 298 14.11 -17.52 -16.18
CA ASP A 298 14.26 -18.41 -17.34
C ASP A 298 13.05 -19.38 -17.39
N PRO A 299 12.14 -19.23 -18.37
CA PRO A 299 10.97 -20.10 -18.47
C PRO A 299 11.31 -21.59 -18.60
N GLN A 300 12.46 -21.95 -19.20
CA GLN A 300 12.86 -23.35 -19.32
C GLN A 300 13.31 -23.92 -17.97
N GLN A 301 14.00 -23.14 -17.14
CA GLN A 301 14.32 -23.57 -15.78
C GLN A 301 13.07 -23.68 -14.92
N MET A 302 12.04 -22.86 -15.15
CA MET A 302 10.74 -23.03 -14.51
C MET A 302 10.01 -24.30 -14.97
N VAL A 303 10.08 -24.67 -16.25
CA VAL A 303 9.60 -25.97 -16.75
C VAL A 303 10.31 -27.13 -16.03
N GLU A 304 11.64 -27.07 -15.91
CA GLU A 304 12.40 -28.07 -15.17
C GLU A 304 12.05 -28.10 -13.66
N THR A 305 11.66 -26.95 -13.09
CA THR A 305 11.17 -26.85 -11.71
C THR A 305 9.83 -27.56 -11.55
N VAL A 306 8.90 -27.32 -12.47
CA VAL A 306 7.61 -28.01 -12.53
C VAL A 306 7.82 -29.53 -12.65
N ASP A 307 8.71 -29.95 -13.54
CA ASP A 307 9.04 -31.37 -13.70
C ASP A 307 9.52 -31.98 -12.38
N TRP A 308 10.46 -31.30 -11.71
CA TRP A 308 10.98 -31.73 -10.42
C TRP A 308 9.87 -31.82 -9.36
N VAL A 309 9.00 -30.81 -9.26
CA VAL A 309 7.88 -30.82 -8.30
C VAL A 309 6.95 -32.00 -8.57
N VAL A 310 6.50 -32.19 -9.82
CA VAL A 310 5.55 -33.25 -10.14
C VAL A 310 6.18 -34.64 -9.96
N ASP A 311 7.47 -34.82 -10.27
CA ASP A 311 8.15 -36.11 -10.14
C ASP A 311 8.50 -36.47 -8.69
N ASN A 312 8.87 -35.48 -7.86
CA ASN A 312 9.42 -35.73 -6.52
C ASN A 312 8.41 -35.43 -5.40
N ILE A 313 7.61 -34.37 -5.53
CA ILE A 313 6.59 -34.01 -4.55
C ILE A 313 5.22 -34.58 -4.96
N GLY A 314 4.92 -34.64 -6.26
CA GLY A 314 3.65 -35.15 -6.79
C GLY A 314 3.19 -36.51 -6.23
N PRO A 315 4.06 -37.52 -6.03
CA PRO A 315 3.68 -38.78 -5.40
C PRO A 315 3.18 -38.65 -3.95
N ASN A 316 3.50 -37.54 -3.29
CA ASN A 316 3.09 -37.21 -1.94
C ASN A 316 1.77 -36.42 -1.89
N VAL A 317 1.36 -35.80 -3.00
CA VAL A 317 0.15 -34.98 -3.08
C VAL A 317 -1.11 -35.83 -2.99
N LEU A 318 -1.93 -35.57 -1.98
CA LEU A 318 -3.29 -36.08 -1.85
C LEU A 318 -4.22 -35.37 -2.84
N LYS A 319 -4.11 -34.04 -2.93
CA LYS A 319 -4.98 -33.21 -3.76
C LYS A 319 -4.30 -31.91 -4.21
N TYR A 320 -4.52 -31.54 -5.47
CA TYR A 320 -4.28 -30.19 -5.96
C TYR A 320 -5.57 -29.37 -5.82
N THR A 321 -5.55 -28.27 -5.08
CA THR A 321 -6.74 -27.47 -4.78
C THR A 321 -6.36 -26.03 -4.43
N THR A 322 -7.30 -25.11 -4.60
CA THR A 322 -7.23 -23.71 -4.12
C THR A 322 -8.37 -23.40 -3.14
N ASP A 323 -9.14 -24.43 -2.74
CA ASP A 323 -10.19 -24.32 -1.74
C ASP A 323 -9.59 -24.33 -0.33
N SER A 324 -9.52 -23.15 0.29
CA SER A 324 -8.95 -22.97 1.61
C SER A 324 -9.73 -23.73 2.70
N ALA A 325 -11.07 -23.79 2.61
CA ALA A 325 -11.89 -24.47 3.60
C ALA A 325 -11.65 -25.99 3.57
N GLU A 326 -11.51 -26.56 2.37
CA GLU A 326 -11.12 -27.96 2.21
C GLU A 326 -9.73 -28.24 2.82
N MET A 327 -8.74 -27.36 2.57
CA MET A 327 -7.40 -27.51 3.16
C MET A 327 -7.44 -27.49 4.69
N GLN A 328 -8.21 -26.58 5.30
CA GLN A 328 -8.40 -26.54 6.76
C GLN A 328 -9.00 -27.85 7.27
N GLN A 329 -10.05 -28.36 6.61
CA GLN A 329 -10.67 -29.63 6.99
C GLN A 329 -9.67 -30.80 6.90
N LEU A 330 -8.89 -30.88 5.83
CA LEU A 330 -7.90 -31.93 5.63
C LEU A 330 -6.78 -31.87 6.68
N LEU A 331 -6.30 -30.67 7.01
CA LEU A 331 -5.23 -30.48 8.00
C LEU A 331 -5.72 -30.80 9.42
N ARG A 332 -6.89 -30.31 9.82
CA ARG A 332 -7.50 -30.55 11.14
C ARG A 332 -7.89 -32.01 11.37
N SER A 333 -8.39 -32.69 10.34
CA SER A 333 -8.71 -34.12 10.42
C SER A 333 -7.46 -35.02 10.46
N GLY A 334 -6.28 -34.45 10.18
CA GLY A 334 -5.05 -35.20 10.01
C GLY A 334 -5.03 -36.04 8.74
N ALA A 335 -5.86 -35.75 7.74
CA ALA A 335 -5.81 -36.37 6.41
C ALA A 335 -4.56 -35.93 5.62
N VAL A 336 -4.08 -34.72 5.88
CA VAL A 336 -2.79 -34.19 5.41
C VAL A 336 -1.97 -33.65 6.59
N ASP A 337 -0.66 -33.58 6.38
CA ASP A 337 0.32 -33.04 7.32
C ASP A 337 0.81 -31.64 6.92
N ALA A 338 0.73 -31.30 5.64
CA ALA A 338 1.12 -30.00 5.11
C ALA A 338 0.20 -29.57 3.95
N VAL A 339 -0.03 -28.27 3.84
CA VAL A 339 -0.84 -27.66 2.78
C VAL A 339 -0.07 -26.48 2.18
N GLY A 340 0.04 -26.45 0.85
CA GLY A 340 0.59 -25.32 0.12
C GLY A 340 -0.52 -24.32 -0.26
N PHE A 341 -0.48 -23.11 0.29
CA PHE A 341 -1.44 -22.03 0.01
C PHE A 341 -0.92 -20.69 0.54
N TRP A 342 -1.78 -19.74 0.90
CA TRP A 342 -1.39 -18.50 1.57
C TRP A 342 -0.91 -18.73 3.01
N ASN A 343 0.11 -17.98 3.43
CA ASN A 343 0.62 -17.97 4.79
C ASN A 343 -0.45 -17.63 5.86
N SER A 344 -1.49 -16.86 5.48
CA SER A 344 -2.62 -16.52 6.34
C SER A 344 -3.37 -17.72 6.91
N LEU A 345 -3.30 -18.86 6.22
CA LEU A 345 -3.93 -20.09 6.67
C LEU A 345 -3.39 -20.55 8.04
N ALA A 346 -2.10 -20.33 8.34
CA ALA A 346 -1.50 -20.74 9.61
C ALA A 346 -2.12 -20.00 10.81
N ARG A 347 -2.28 -18.68 10.71
CA ARG A 347 -2.93 -17.89 11.77
C ARG A 347 -4.42 -18.17 11.87
N LEU A 348 -5.11 -18.43 10.76
CA LEU A 348 -6.53 -18.80 10.77
C LEU A 348 -6.75 -20.18 11.44
N GLU A 349 -5.83 -21.13 11.24
CA GLU A 349 -5.85 -22.41 11.96
C GLU A 349 -5.65 -22.22 13.46
N TYR A 350 -4.66 -21.43 13.87
CA TYR A 350 -4.42 -21.10 15.27
C TYR A 350 -5.66 -20.48 15.93
N LEU A 351 -6.25 -19.48 15.27
CA LEU A 351 -7.48 -18.82 15.73
C LEU A 351 -8.69 -19.75 15.76
N GLY A 352 -8.72 -20.75 14.88
CA GLY A 352 -9.71 -21.83 14.87
C GLY A 352 -9.50 -22.90 15.95
N GLY A 353 -8.47 -22.76 16.80
CA GLY A 353 -8.15 -23.69 17.89
C GLY A 353 -7.19 -24.82 17.51
N ASN A 354 -6.56 -24.76 16.34
CA ASN A 354 -5.52 -25.70 15.93
C ASN A 354 -4.12 -25.11 16.23
N ASP A 355 -3.69 -25.24 17.48
CA ASP A 355 -2.38 -24.78 17.95
C ASP A 355 -1.18 -25.58 17.42
N ASP A 356 -1.44 -26.71 16.76
CA ASP A 356 -0.44 -27.55 16.11
C ASP A 356 -0.07 -27.03 14.71
N ALA A 357 -0.83 -26.11 14.13
CA ALA A 357 -0.48 -25.49 12.85
C ALA A 357 0.75 -24.58 12.99
N ALA A 358 1.63 -24.62 12.00
CA ALA A 358 2.80 -23.77 11.87
C ALA A 358 3.00 -23.30 10.44
N LEU A 359 3.67 -22.16 10.31
CA LEU A 359 4.04 -21.54 9.05
C LEU A 359 5.50 -21.87 8.72
N LEU A 360 5.75 -22.38 7.52
CA LEU A 360 7.11 -22.47 6.97
C LEU A 360 7.51 -21.11 6.37
N ILE A 361 8.61 -20.55 6.86
CA ILE A 361 9.33 -19.43 6.22
C ILE A 361 10.61 -20.00 5.59
N PRO A 362 10.66 -20.17 4.26
CA PRO A 362 11.83 -20.72 3.58
C PRO A 362 13.10 -19.90 3.86
N PRO A 363 14.21 -20.54 4.27
CA PRO A 363 15.45 -19.84 4.58
C PRO A 363 16.18 -19.32 3.33
N THR A 364 15.79 -19.79 2.15
CA THR A 364 16.33 -19.38 0.85
C THR A 364 15.71 -18.08 0.32
N GLY A 365 14.70 -17.55 1.01
CA GLY A 365 13.97 -16.35 0.63
C GLY A 365 12.49 -16.62 0.34
N VAL A 366 11.70 -15.57 0.48
CA VAL A 366 10.26 -15.52 0.27
C VAL A 366 9.96 -14.54 -0.86
N TYR A 367 9.08 -14.94 -1.78
CA TYR A 367 8.58 -14.06 -2.84
C TYR A 367 7.13 -13.67 -2.52
N PRO A 368 6.92 -12.49 -1.91
CA PRO A 368 5.58 -12.04 -1.57
C PRO A 368 4.76 -11.67 -2.81
N ALA A 369 3.46 -11.91 -2.71
CA ALA A 369 2.45 -11.40 -3.61
C ALA A 369 1.56 -10.43 -2.81
N ASN A 370 2.20 -9.41 -2.23
CA ASN A 370 1.52 -8.43 -1.39
C ASN A 370 0.44 -7.67 -2.15
N GLY A 371 -0.65 -7.36 -1.47
CA GLY A 371 -1.67 -6.42 -1.92
C GLY A 371 -1.15 -4.99 -2.01
N TYR A 372 -1.40 -4.35 -3.16
CA TYR A 372 -1.10 -2.95 -3.43
C TYR A 372 -2.36 -2.15 -3.69
N LEU A 373 -2.34 -0.91 -3.20
CA LEU A 373 -3.32 0.12 -3.48
C LEU A 373 -2.86 0.95 -4.68
N TRP A 374 -3.70 1.04 -5.69
CA TRP A 374 -3.46 1.87 -6.87
C TRP A 374 -4.76 2.37 -7.49
N ILE A 375 -4.67 3.46 -8.25
CA ILE A 375 -5.81 4.16 -8.85
C ILE A 375 -5.80 3.92 -10.36
N PRO A 376 -6.87 3.37 -10.96
CA PRO A 376 -6.96 3.25 -12.41
C PRO A 376 -7.00 4.62 -13.11
N LYS A 377 -6.42 4.73 -14.31
CA LYS A 377 -6.61 5.92 -15.13
C LYS A 377 -8.08 6.09 -15.48
N GLY A 378 -8.58 7.32 -15.36
CA GLY A 378 -9.99 7.61 -15.59
C GLY A 378 -10.93 7.16 -14.46
N ALA A 379 -10.40 6.92 -13.26
CA ALA A 379 -11.19 6.79 -12.04
C ALA A 379 -12.15 7.99 -11.89
N PRO A 380 -13.46 7.77 -11.68
CA PRO A 380 -14.43 8.85 -11.57
C PRO A 380 -14.31 9.69 -10.29
N HIS A 381 -13.73 9.16 -9.21
CA HIS A 381 -13.65 9.80 -7.90
C HIS A 381 -12.20 9.91 -7.37
N PRO A 382 -11.31 10.65 -8.07
CA PRO A 382 -9.87 10.70 -7.80
C PRO A 382 -9.48 11.30 -6.45
N VAL A 383 -10.30 12.17 -5.83
CA VAL A 383 -10.03 12.74 -4.51
C VAL A 383 -10.31 11.71 -3.42
N LEU A 384 -11.52 11.11 -3.42
CA LEU A 384 -11.89 10.06 -2.48
C LEU A 384 -11.01 8.82 -2.62
N ALA A 385 -10.55 8.48 -3.83
CA ALA A 385 -9.61 7.39 -4.05
C ALA A 385 -8.31 7.57 -3.23
N GLN A 386 -7.69 8.76 -3.31
CA GLN A 386 -6.47 9.05 -2.54
C GLN A 386 -6.75 9.07 -1.03
N ILE A 387 -7.89 9.61 -0.60
CA ILE A 387 -8.29 9.64 0.82
C ILE A 387 -8.51 8.21 1.34
N PHE A 388 -9.13 7.33 0.56
CA PHE A 388 -9.27 5.91 0.90
C PHE A 388 -7.91 5.24 1.06
N ILE A 389 -6.97 5.49 0.13
CA ILE A 389 -5.61 4.94 0.22
C ILE A 389 -4.92 5.43 1.49
N ASN A 390 -4.99 6.72 1.80
CA ASN A 390 -4.42 7.28 3.03
C ASN A 390 -5.00 6.63 4.28
N TRP A 391 -6.34 6.55 4.34
CA TRP A 391 -7.04 5.94 5.45
C TRP A 391 -6.66 4.47 5.61
N ARG A 392 -6.59 3.70 4.52
CA ARG A 392 -6.21 2.28 4.54
C ARG A 392 -4.80 2.03 5.08
N LEU A 393 -3.91 3.02 4.96
CA LEU A 393 -2.55 3.01 5.52
C LEU A 393 -2.45 3.55 6.95
N SER A 394 -3.55 4.01 7.56
CA SER A 394 -3.52 4.47 8.95
C SER A 394 -3.23 3.32 9.91
N PRO A 395 -2.54 3.58 11.04
CA PRO A 395 -2.33 2.59 12.09
C PRO A 395 -3.63 1.96 12.58
N GLU A 396 -4.73 2.73 12.69
CA GLU A 396 -6.01 2.19 13.17
C GLU A 396 -6.67 1.22 12.18
N VAL A 397 -6.38 1.35 10.88
CA VAL A 397 -6.91 0.41 9.86
C VAL A 397 -5.98 -0.78 9.68
N GLN A 398 -4.67 -0.57 9.77
CA GLN A 398 -3.69 -1.66 9.73
C GLN A 398 -3.78 -2.53 10.98
N PHE A 399 -4.16 -1.96 12.13
CA PHE A 399 -4.41 -2.67 13.39
C PHE A 399 -5.80 -2.30 13.93
N PRO A 400 -6.88 -2.93 13.44
CA PRO A 400 -8.28 -2.56 13.71
C PRO A 400 -8.77 -2.99 15.11
N ASN A 401 -7.99 -2.69 16.15
CA ASN A 401 -8.19 -3.13 17.52
C ASN A 401 -9.49 -2.59 18.15
N ASN A 402 -9.97 -1.43 17.68
CA ASN A 402 -11.15 -0.74 18.22
C ASN A 402 -12.42 -0.93 17.39
N TRP A 403 -12.40 -1.79 16.36
CA TRP A 403 -13.53 -1.96 15.44
C TRP A 403 -14.61 -2.92 15.97
N GLY A 404 -14.35 -3.62 17.07
CA GLY A 404 -15.29 -4.59 17.63
C GLY A 404 -15.47 -5.85 16.77
N ILE A 405 -14.58 -6.08 15.80
CA ILE A 405 -14.55 -7.30 14.99
C ILE A 405 -13.91 -8.46 15.76
N GLU A 406 -14.28 -9.68 15.41
CA GLU A 406 -13.69 -10.88 15.98
C GLU A 406 -12.21 -11.06 15.54
N ASN A 407 -11.46 -11.88 16.29
CA ASN A 407 -10.02 -12.09 16.04
C ASN A 407 -9.73 -12.68 14.64
N GLY A 408 -10.61 -13.54 14.12
CA GLY A 408 -10.49 -14.10 12.75
C GLY A 408 -10.53 -13.01 11.68
N PRO A 409 -11.63 -12.24 11.58
CA PRO A 409 -11.72 -11.08 10.69
C PRO A 409 -10.62 -10.03 10.91
N TRP A 410 -10.18 -9.80 12.16
CA TRP A 410 -9.01 -8.94 12.43
C TRP A 410 -7.76 -9.48 11.75
N ALA A 411 -7.52 -10.78 11.86
CA ALA A 411 -6.36 -11.43 11.25
C ALA A 411 -6.48 -11.54 9.73
N GLU A 412 -7.66 -11.49 9.13
CA GLU A 412 -7.82 -11.36 7.68
C GLU A 412 -7.36 -9.98 7.16
N LEU A 413 -7.62 -8.92 7.93
CA LEU A 413 -7.26 -7.55 7.55
C LEU A 413 -5.78 -7.19 7.81
N GLN A 414 -5.19 -7.82 8.84
CA GLN A 414 -3.81 -7.56 9.26
C GLN A 414 -2.83 -8.51 8.58
N GLU A 415 -1.86 -7.93 7.85
CA GLU A 415 -0.86 -8.66 7.05
C GLU A 415 0.57 -8.19 7.34
N GLY A 416 0.89 -8.03 8.62
CA GLY A 416 2.23 -7.66 9.08
C GLY A 416 2.54 -6.15 9.03
N PHE A 417 3.76 -5.80 9.45
CA PHE A 417 4.21 -4.42 9.55
C PHE A 417 4.71 -3.88 8.21
N LEU A 418 4.08 -2.81 7.72
CA LEU A 418 4.46 -2.14 6.46
C LEU A 418 5.69 -1.23 6.59
N GLY A 419 6.14 -0.93 7.80
CA GLY A 419 7.30 -0.07 8.01
C GLY A 419 7.47 0.42 9.44
N PRO A 420 8.49 1.26 9.69
CA PRO A 420 8.79 1.76 11.03
C PRO A 420 7.73 2.70 11.59
N GLY A 421 6.79 3.18 10.76
CA GLY A 421 5.65 4.00 11.20
C GLY A 421 4.58 3.24 11.99
N TYR A 422 4.71 1.91 12.11
CA TYR A 422 3.76 1.05 12.83
C TYR A 422 4.46 0.42 14.03
N GLY A 423 4.04 0.82 15.23
CA GLY A 423 4.65 0.37 16.49
C GLY A 423 4.20 -1.02 16.92
N GLU A 424 5.09 -1.77 17.59
CA GLU A 424 4.76 -3.08 18.20
C GLU A 424 3.70 -2.98 19.30
N ASP A 425 3.50 -1.80 19.87
CA ASP A 425 2.43 -1.50 20.83
C ASP A 425 1.03 -1.59 20.21
N LEU A 426 0.93 -1.58 18.87
CA LEU A 426 -0.31 -1.83 18.14
C LEU A 426 -0.73 -3.32 18.15
N ILE A 427 0.18 -4.24 18.49
CA ILE A 427 -0.14 -5.68 18.56
C ILE A 427 -1.09 -5.91 19.74
N PRO A 428 -2.29 -6.48 19.50
CA PRO A 428 -3.26 -6.66 20.57
C PRO A 428 -2.83 -7.74 21.55
N ALA A 429 -3.21 -7.56 22.82
CA ALA A 429 -2.78 -8.43 23.92
C ALA A 429 -3.07 -9.92 23.71
N TRP A 430 -4.12 -10.26 22.95
CA TRP A 430 -4.55 -11.65 22.75
C TRP A 430 -3.63 -12.46 21.81
N ILE A 431 -2.86 -11.81 20.93
CA ILE A 431 -1.92 -12.48 20.02
C ILE A 431 -0.46 -12.18 20.34
N LYS A 432 -0.19 -11.20 21.22
CA LYS A 432 1.14 -10.62 21.39
C LYS A 432 2.26 -11.64 21.57
N ASP A 433 2.01 -12.70 22.35
CA ASP A 433 3.01 -13.72 22.64
C ASP A 433 3.28 -14.68 21.46
N ASN A 434 2.35 -14.79 20.52
CA ASN A 434 2.43 -15.68 19.35
C ASN A 434 2.49 -14.91 18.01
N TYR A 435 2.50 -13.57 18.04
CA TYR A 435 2.40 -12.76 16.83
C TYR A 435 3.48 -13.13 15.81
N TYR A 436 4.73 -13.27 16.26
CA TYR A 436 5.86 -13.61 15.40
C TYR A 436 5.95 -15.10 15.00
N GLU A 437 5.03 -15.94 15.46
CA GLU A 437 4.89 -17.30 14.92
C GLU A 437 4.19 -17.30 13.55
N PHE A 438 3.37 -16.28 13.29
CA PHE A 438 2.54 -16.20 12.08
C PHE A 438 2.84 -14.98 11.20
N TYR A 439 3.39 -13.93 11.80
CA TYR A 439 3.79 -12.71 11.12
C TYR A 439 5.31 -12.59 11.17
N PRO A 440 6.00 -12.60 10.03
CA PRO A 440 7.42 -12.30 9.95
C PRO A 440 7.79 -10.99 10.67
N THR A 441 8.90 -11.00 11.41
CA THR A 441 9.51 -9.79 11.98
C THR A 441 9.98 -8.86 10.87
N SER A 442 10.13 -7.56 11.17
CA SER A 442 10.71 -6.60 10.21
C SER A 442 12.11 -7.03 9.75
N GLN A 443 12.93 -7.62 10.64
CA GLN A 443 14.22 -8.19 10.27
C GLN A 443 14.09 -9.33 9.26
N GLN A 444 13.18 -10.28 9.49
CA GLN A 444 12.93 -11.37 8.52
C GLN A 444 12.41 -10.84 7.18
N ILE A 445 11.55 -9.82 7.20
CA ILE A 445 11.08 -9.14 5.98
C ILE A 445 12.26 -8.49 5.25
N ASP A 446 13.22 -7.93 5.96
CA ASP A 446 14.39 -7.30 5.34
C ASP A 446 15.41 -8.30 4.81
N GLU A 447 15.60 -9.41 5.50
CA GLU A 447 16.61 -10.43 5.14
C GLU A 447 16.10 -11.45 4.13
N LEU A 448 14.81 -11.83 4.20
CA LEU A 448 14.27 -12.98 3.47
C LEU A 448 13.28 -12.59 2.37
N PHE A 449 12.60 -11.45 2.45
CA PHE A 449 11.58 -11.11 1.44
C PHE A 449 12.25 -10.47 0.23
N LEU A 450 12.26 -11.22 -0.87
CA LEU A 450 12.89 -10.85 -2.12
C LEU A 450 11.86 -10.22 -3.06
N PRO A 451 12.19 -9.12 -3.76
CA PRO A 451 11.31 -8.57 -4.77
C PRO A 451 11.15 -9.57 -5.92
N LEU A 452 9.94 -9.65 -6.47
CA LEU A 452 9.69 -10.43 -7.67
C LEU A 452 9.78 -9.53 -8.91
N ASP A 453 10.53 -9.99 -9.89
CA ASP A 453 10.56 -9.39 -11.22
C ASP A 453 9.29 -9.79 -12.00
N TRP A 454 8.22 -9.00 -11.82
CA TRP A 454 6.92 -9.27 -12.42
C TRP A 454 6.94 -9.24 -13.95
N GLU A 455 7.87 -8.50 -14.57
CA GLU A 455 8.01 -8.51 -16.02
C GLU A 455 8.51 -9.88 -16.50
N ALA A 456 9.62 -10.36 -15.94
CA ALA A 456 10.18 -11.67 -16.27
C ALA A 456 9.24 -12.82 -15.90
N TYR A 457 8.65 -12.76 -14.70
CA TYR A 457 7.68 -13.75 -14.23
C TYR A 457 6.50 -13.88 -15.20
N ASN A 458 5.87 -12.76 -15.57
CA ASN A 458 4.71 -12.76 -16.46
C ASN A 458 5.07 -13.17 -17.90
N ALA A 459 6.30 -12.90 -18.37
CA ALA A 459 6.75 -13.32 -19.70
C ALA A 459 6.86 -14.84 -19.83
N GLY A 460 7.20 -15.53 -18.73
CA GLY A 460 7.29 -16.99 -18.68
C GLY A 460 6.02 -17.70 -18.22
N PHE A 461 5.12 -17.00 -17.53
CA PHE A 461 3.99 -17.59 -16.77
C PHE A 461 3.21 -18.66 -17.53
N ASP A 462 2.67 -18.31 -18.70
CA ASP A 462 1.89 -19.25 -19.52
C ASP A 462 2.70 -20.49 -19.93
N THR A 463 4.01 -20.37 -20.10
CA THR A 463 4.85 -21.49 -20.53
C THR A 463 4.91 -22.57 -19.45
N TRP A 464 5.31 -22.21 -18.23
CA TRP A 464 5.49 -23.20 -17.16
C TRP A 464 4.17 -23.54 -16.44
N MET A 465 3.17 -22.66 -16.42
CA MET A 465 1.84 -23.00 -15.89
C MET A 465 1.05 -23.94 -16.80
N ASN A 466 1.07 -23.73 -18.13
CA ASN A 466 0.42 -24.67 -19.05
C ASN A 466 1.13 -26.03 -19.00
N HIS A 467 2.47 -26.04 -18.94
CA HIS A 467 3.22 -27.28 -18.73
C HIS A 467 2.84 -27.96 -17.40
N TYR A 468 2.66 -27.20 -16.32
CA TYR A 468 2.18 -27.75 -15.05
C TYR A 468 0.78 -28.37 -15.18
N ALA A 469 -0.16 -27.70 -15.85
CA ALA A 469 -1.47 -28.26 -16.14
C ALA A 469 -1.39 -29.56 -16.97
N GLU A 470 -0.59 -29.59 -18.03
CA GLU A 470 -0.36 -30.78 -18.86
C GLU A 470 0.22 -31.95 -18.05
N ARG A 471 1.21 -31.68 -17.21
CA ARG A 471 1.83 -32.66 -16.30
C ARG A 471 0.82 -33.25 -15.29
N LEU A 472 -0.21 -32.49 -14.91
CA LEU A 472 -1.32 -32.94 -14.06
C LEU A 472 -2.50 -33.54 -14.83
N GLY A 473 -2.47 -33.53 -16.17
CA GLY A 473 -3.53 -34.06 -17.03
C GLY A 473 -4.79 -33.20 -17.06
N GLN A 474 -4.67 -31.88 -16.92
CA GLN A 474 -5.76 -30.91 -16.95
C GLN A 474 -6.02 -30.33 -18.33
#